data_AF-A0A849DAM9-F1
#
_entry.id   AF-A0A849DAM9-F1
#
_cell.length_a   1.000
_cell.length_b   1.000
_cell.length_c   1.000
_cell.angle_alpha   90.00
_cell.angle_beta   90.00
_cell.angle_gamma   90.00
#
_symmetry.space_group_name_H-M   'P 1'
#
loop_
_entity.id
_entity.type
_entity.pdbx_description
1 polymer ?
#
loop_
_entity_poly.entity_id
_entity_poly.type
_entity_poly.pdbx_seq_one_letter_code
_entity_poly.pdbx_strand_id
1 'polypeptide(L)'
;MIELVKAKLNDIPAMQALVVSEVKDGIILDRTEDEVATNIRSYVLAKDGDKLVGYTALHIHSRRLAEIRSLIVDEAYRGQRVGQRMVQFTLDEAKNIGVEEDVLVLTYLPQFFLKLNFKEINKEVIPEHKIWADCIKCIHFPICNEVALVYKLA
;
A
#
# COMPACT_ATOMS: atom_id res chain seq x y z
N MET A 1 -13.12 4.83 -17.89
CA MET A 1 -11.67 5.19 -17.89
C MET A 1 -11.28 5.27 -16.44
N ILE A 2 -10.21 4.60 -16.03
CA ILE A 2 -9.85 4.52 -14.62
C ILE A 2 -9.21 5.83 -14.14
N GLU A 3 -9.83 6.49 -13.19
CA GLU A 3 -9.37 7.69 -12.51
C GLU A 3 -8.72 7.35 -11.17
N LEU A 4 -7.69 8.10 -10.77
CA LEU A 4 -7.07 8.00 -9.45
C LEU A 4 -7.44 9.22 -8.61
N VAL A 5 -8.07 8.99 -7.45
CA VAL A 5 -8.57 10.05 -6.57
C VAL A 5 -8.22 9.77 -5.12
N LYS A 6 -8.08 10.81 -4.28
CA LYS A 6 -7.93 10.62 -2.83
C LYS A 6 -9.23 10.10 -2.21
N ALA A 7 -9.11 9.19 -1.24
CA ALA A 7 -10.26 8.64 -0.54
C ALA A 7 -10.96 9.67 0.37
N LYS A 8 -12.26 9.46 0.59
CA LYS A 8 -13.11 10.18 1.55
C LYS A 8 -13.69 9.19 2.55
N LEU A 9 -14.16 9.67 3.69
CA LEU A 9 -14.73 8.82 4.75
C LEU A 9 -15.88 7.93 4.24
N ASN A 10 -16.71 8.43 3.33
CA ASN A 10 -17.80 7.65 2.76
C ASN A 10 -17.35 6.52 1.82
N ASP A 11 -16.07 6.47 1.43
CA ASP A 11 -15.52 5.36 0.62
C ASP A 11 -15.16 4.13 1.49
N ILE A 12 -15.08 4.28 2.83
CA ILE A 12 -14.60 3.21 3.73
C ILE A 12 -15.36 1.88 3.57
N PRO A 13 -16.71 1.86 3.53
CA PRO A 13 -17.44 0.60 3.37
C PRO A 13 -17.09 -0.13 2.07
N ALA A 14 -16.91 0.61 0.97
CA ALA A 14 -16.53 0.04 -0.33
C ALA A 14 -15.08 -0.46 -0.33
N MET A 15 -14.17 0.27 0.34
CA MET A 15 -12.77 -0.16 0.50
C MET A 15 -12.69 -1.46 1.29
N GLN A 16 -13.37 -1.55 2.43
CA GLN A 16 -13.38 -2.77 3.25
C GLN A 16 -13.99 -3.96 2.49
N ALA A 17 -15.09 -3.75 1.77
CA ALA A 17 -15.72 -4.79 0.95
C ALA A 17 -14.76 -5.35 -0.12
N LEU A 18 -13.89 -4.51 -0.71
CA LEU A 18 -12.98 -4.92 -1.77
C LEU A 18 -11.84 -5.83 -1.29
N VAL A 19 -11.47 -5.79 -0.01
CA VAL A 19 -10.34 -6.57 0.54
C VAL A 19 -10.75 -7.73 1.42
N VAL A 20 -12.05 -8.02 1.57
CA VAL A 20 -12.54 -9.06 2.49
C VAL A 20 -11.89 -10.43 2.21
N SER A 21 -11.78 -10.81 0.95
CA SER A 21 -11.13 -12.06 0.54
C SER A 21 -9.65 -12.09 0.92
N GLU A 22 -8.92 -11.03 0.59
CA GLU A 22 -7.48 -10.93 0.81
C GLU A 22 -7.12 -10.84 2.29
N VAL A 23 -8.00 -10.24 3.10
CA VAL A 23 -7.88 -10.25 4.56
C VAL A 23 -8.06 -11.67 5.10
N LYS A 24 -9.08 -12.39 4.61
CA LYS A 24 -9.32 -13.78 5.00
C LYS A 24 -8.15 -14.70 4.63
N ASP A 25 -7.52 -14.44 3.49
CA ASP A 25 -6.37 -15.21 2.99
C ASP A 25 -5.03 -14.77 3.61
N GLY A 26 -5.03 -13.74 4.47
CA GLY A 26 -3.81 -13.24 5.14
C GLY A 26 -2.90 -12.39 4.26
N ILE A 27 -3.34 -12.03 3.06
CA ILE A 27 -2.59 -11.24 2.09
C ILE A 27 -2.61 -9.75 2.49
N ILE A 28 -3.75 -9.27 3.00
CA ILE A 28 -3.92 -7.90 3.45
C ILE A 28 -4.19 -7.89 4.96
N LEU A 29 -3.55 -6.97 5.68
CA LEU A 29 -3.80 -6.78 7.10
C LEU A 29 -5.22 -6.25 7.33
N ASP A 30 -5.97 -6.93 8.20
CA ASP A 30 -7.29 -6.47 8.63
C ASP A 30 -7.19 -5.12 9.35
N ARG A 31 -8.10 -4.20 9.01
CA ARG A 31 -8.17 -2.86 9.61
C ARG A 31 -9.61 -2.52 9.95
N THR A 32 -9.79 -2.08 11.19
CA THR A 32 -11.06 -1.55 11.68
C THR A 32 -11.44 -0.28 10.93
N GLU A 33 -12.73 0.07 10.95
CA GLU A 33 -13.24 1.30 10.33
C GLU A 33 -12.53 2.55 10.89
N ASP A 34 -12.30 2.61 12.20
CA ASP A 34 -11.60 3.72 12.87
C ASP A 34 -10.15 3.87 12.40
N GLU A 35 -9.46 2.76 12.14
CA GLU A 35 -8.09 2.77 11.61
C GLU A 35 -8.05 3.27 10.17
N VAL A 36 -9.00 2.84 9.35
CA VAL A 36 -9.13 3.34 7.96
C VAL A 36 -9.47 4.82 7.98
N ALA A 37 -10.41 5.25 8.83
CA ALA A 37 -10.81 6.65 8.98
C ALA A 37 -9.65 7.54 9.42
N THR A 38 -8.87 7.11 10.43
CA THR A 38 -7.69 7.85 10.92
C THR A 38 -6.63 8.00 9.84
N ASN A 39 -6.51 7.02 8.95
CA ASN A 39 -5.56 7.02 7.84
C ASN A 39 -6.18 7.48 6.51
N ILE A 40 -7.41 8.01 6.48
CA ILE A 40 -8.16 8.17 5.22
C ILE A 40 -7.40 9.01 4.17
N ARG A 41 -6.63 10.00 4.63
CA ARG A 41 -5.83 10.89 3.79
C ARG A 41 -4.65 10.20 3.10
N SER A 42 -4.21 9.05 3.60
CA SER A 42 -3.14 8.26 2.99
C SER A 42 -3.63 7.49 1.77
N TYR A 43 -4.93 7.22 1.65
CA TYR A 43 -5.46 6.35 0.60
C TYR A 43 -5.67 7.07 -0.74
N VAL A 44 -5.34 6.36 -1.81
CA VAL A 44 -5.70 6.68 -3.19
C VAL A 44 -6.54 5.55 -3.74
N LEU A 45 -7.63 5.90 -4.42
CA LEU A 45 -8.61 5.00 -4.99
C LEU A 45 -8.46 4.99 -6.51
N ALA A 46 -8.54 3.82 -7.11
CA ALA A 46 -8.77 3.66 -8.54
C ALA A 46 -10.28 3.48 -8.78
N LYS A 47 -10.89 4.40 -9.52
CA LYS A 47 -12.32 4.37 -9.83
C LYS A 47 -12.57 4.24 -11.34
N ASP A 48 -13.50 3.36 -11.73
CA ASP A 48 -14.04 3.30 -13.09
C ASP A 48 -15.48 3.81 -13.04
N GLY A 49 -15.66 5.10 -13.31
CA GLY A 49 -16.89 5.81 -12.95
C GLY A 49 -17.05 5.87 -11.43
N ASP A 50 -18.20 5.42 -10.92
CA ASP A 50 -18.44 5.35 -9.47
C ASP A 50 -17.91 4.06 -8.82
N LYS A 51 -17.51 3.07 -9.63
CA LYS A 51 -17.05 1.78 -9.11
C LYS A 51 -15.62 1.88 -8.59
N LEU A 52 -15.41 1.52 -7.33
CA LEU A 52 -14.07 1.30 -6.78
C LEU A 52 -13.49 -0.02 -7.33
N VAL A 53 -12.33 0.05 -7.98
CA VAL A 53 -11.69 -1.11 -8.64
C VAL A 53 -10.31 -1.43 -8.08
N GLY A 54 -9.86 -0.67 -7.09
CA GLY A 54 -8.57 -0.85 -6.43
C GLY A 54 -8.26 0.33 -5.53
N TYR A 55 -7.32 0.14 -4.61
CA TYR A 55 -6.77 1.24 -3.83
C TYR A 55 -5.37 0.89 -3.34
N THR A 56 -4.67 1.89 -2.83
CA THR A 56 -3.43 1.75 -2.06
C THR A 56 -3.33 2.91 -1.08
N ALA A 57 -2.37 2.87 -0.17
CA ALA A 57 -2.07 3.95 0.76
C ALA A 57 -0.58 4.29 0.76
N LEU A 58 -0.27 5.58 0.96
CA LEU A 58 1.06 6.05 1.33
C LEU A 58 1.07 6.36 2.83
N HIS A 59 1.75 5.53 3.61
CA HIS A 59 1.92 5.73 5.05
C HIS A 59 3.30 6.34 5.35
N ILE A 60 3.36 7.34 6.22
CA ILE A 60 4.59 8.06 6.52
C ILE A 60 5.12 7.60 7.88
N HIS A 61 6.31 6.99 7.89
CA HIS A 61 6.98 6.57 9.12
C HIS A 61 7.80 7.69 9.73
N SER A 62 8.55 8.40 8.89
CA SER A 62 9.40 9.52 9.28
C SER A 62 9.62 10.46 8.09
N ARG A 63 10.41 11.52 8.27
CA ARG A 63 10.84 12.39 7.16
C ARG A 63 11.60 11.65 6.05
N ARG A 64 12.25 10.53 6.41
CA ARG A 64 13.12 9.77 5.51
C ARG A 64 12.40 8.64 4.80
N LEU A 65 11.37 8.08 5.44
CA LEU A 65 10.77 6.82 5.01
C LEU A 65 9.25 6.89 4.97
N ALA A 66 8.71 6.52 3.81
CA ALA A 66 7.30 6.21 3.63
C ALA A 66 7.12 4.74 3.23
N GLU A 67 5.89 4.24 3.26
CA GLU A 67 5.54 2.88 2.91
C GLU A 67 4.28 2.85 2.04
N ILE A 68 4.32 2.11 0.93
CA ILE A 68 3.14 1.76 0.16
C ILE A 68 2.46 0.58 0.85
N ARG A 69 1.22 0.79 1.30
CA ARG A 69 0.41 -0.20 2.01
C ARG A 69 -0.87 -0.49 1.26
N SER A 70 -1.45 -1.67 1.51
CA SER A 70 -2.82 -2.00 1.09
C SER A 70 -3.06 -1.90 -0.42
N LEU A 71 -2.05 -2.21 -1.24
CA LEU A 71 -2.20 -2.20 -2.68
C LEU A 71 -3.09 -3.36 -3.11
N ILE A 72 -4.29 -3.04 -3.59
CA ILE A 72 -5.24 -4.01 -4.12
C ILE A 72 -5.81 -3.55 -5.46
N VAL A 73 -6.07 -4.51 -6.35
CA VAL A 73 -6.77 -4.30 -7.62
C VAL A 73 -7.77 -5.44 -7.79
N ASP A 74 -9.03 -5.08 -8.05
CA ASP A 74 -10.11 -5.99 -8.42
C ASP A 74 -9.63 -6.92 -9.54
N GLU A 75 -9.91 -8.22 -9.41
CA GLU A 75 -9.37 -9.25 -10.30
C GLU A 75 -9.68 -8.99 -11.78
N ALA A 76 -10.88 -8.47 -12.09
CA ALA A 76 -11.29 -8.15 -13.45
C ALA A 76 -10.48 -6.99 -14.07
N TYR A 77 -9.82 -6.18 -13.23
CA TYR A 77 -9.02 -5.03 -13.63
C TYR A 77 -7.50 -5.30 -13.57
N ARG A 78 -7.08 -6.50 -13.15
CA ARG A 78 -5.67 -6.91 -13.18
C ARG A 78 -5.18 -7.02 -14.63
N GLY A 79 -3.87 -6.81 -14.83
CA GLY A 79 -3.26 -6.77 -16.18
C GLY A 79 -3.45 -5.45 -16.94
N GLN A 80 -4.31 -4.55 -16.47
CA GLN A 80 -4.60 -3.25 -17.12
C GLN A 80 -3.74 -2.09 -16.57
N ARG A 81 -2.59 -2.40 -15.95
CA ARG A 81 -1.66 -1.44 -15.34
C ARG A 81 -2.24 -0.54 -14.22
N VAL A 82 -3.40 -0.88 -13.65
CA VAL A 82 -4.03 -0.11 -12.56
C VAL A 82 -3.11 0.00 -11.34
N GLY A 83 -2.58 -1.14 -10.87
CA GLY A 83 -1.65 -1.17 -9.73
C GLY A 83 -0.39 -0.33 -9.99
N GLN A 84 0.18 -0.42 -11.20
CA GLN A 84 1.35 0.40 -11.58
C GLN A 84 1.03 1.90 -11.50
N ARG A 85 -0.14 2.32 -12.00
CA ARG A 85 -0.56 3.73 -11.94
C ARG A 85 -0.74 4.20 -10.49
N MET A 86 -1.33 3.37 -9.63
CA MET A 86 -1.48 3.68 -8.20
C MET A 86 -0.13 3.80 -7.49
N VAL A 87 0.80 2.87 -7.76
CA VAL A 87 2.17 2.95 -7.21
C VAL A 87 2.86 4.23 -7.66
N GLN A 88 2.79 4.58 -8.96
CA GLN A 88 3.40 5.81 -9.46
C GLN A 88 2.79 7.04 -8.78
N PHE A 89 1.46 7.09 -8.64
CA PHE A 89 0.78 8.18 -7.93
C PHE A 89 1.29 8.34 -6.50
N THR A 90 1.46 7.23 -5.76
CA THR A 90 1.99 7.29 -4.40
C THR A 90 3.45 7.68 -4.33
N LEU A 91 4.27 7.28 -5.31
CA LEU A 91 5.68 7.71 -5.39
C LEU A 91 5.78 9.21 -5.67
N ASP A 92 4.94 9.73 -6.57
CA ASP A 92 4.88 11.16 -6.85
C ASP A 92 4.37 11.95 -5.63
N GLU A 93 3.37 11.43 -4.91
CA GLU A 93 2.91 11.99 -3.63
C GLU A 93 4.04 12.03 -2.60
N ALA A 94 4.81 10.95 -2.43
CA ALA A 94 5.95 10.87 -1.52
C ALA A 94 7.03 11.94 -1.85
N LYS A 95 7.33 12.13 -3.14
CA LYS A 95 8.25 13.19 -3.59
C LYS A 95 7.69 14.58 -3.28
N ASN A 96 6.41 14.81 -3.57
CA ASN A 96 5.77 16.11 -3.40
C ASN A 96 5.71 16.57 -1.94
N ILE A 97 5.55 15.64 -1.00
CA ILE A 97 5.55 15.95 0.45
C ILE A 97 6.97 15.98 1.05
N GLY A 98 8.00 15.67 0.26
CA GLY A 98 9.41 15.77 0.68
C GLY A 98 9.94 14.58 1.48
N VAL A 99 9.52 13.36 1.17
CA VAL A 99 10.17 12.15 1.74
C VAL A 99 11.63 12.11 1.24
N GLU A 100 12.57 12.06 2.18
CA GLU A 100 13.99 12.35 1.91
C GLU A 100 14.75 11.18 1.28
N GLU A 101 14.44 9.93 1.65
CA GLU A 101 15.24 8.78 1.23
C GLU A 101 14.43 7.77 0.39
N ASP A 102 13.50 7.06 1.02
CA ASP A 102 12.95 5.82 0.47
C ASP A 102 11.43 5.68 0.61
N VAL A 103 10.85 4.90 -0.30
CA VAL A 103 9.51 4.32 -0.17
C VAL A 103 9.63 2.81 -0.06
N LEU A 104 9.24 2.27 1.08
CA LEU A 104 9.20 0.84 1.39
C LEU A 104 7.93 0.18 0.85
N VAL A 105 8.03 -1.10 0.51
CA VAL A 105 6.90 -2.01 0.44
C VAL A 105 7.27 -3.36 1.07
N LEU A 106 6.33 -3.92 1.81
CA LEU A 106 6.34 -5.32 2.25
C LEU A 106 5.30 -6.07 1.40
N THR A 107 5.69 -7.19 0.79
CA THR A 107 4.81 -7.88 -0.17
C THR A 107 5.15 -9.34 -0.37
N TYR A 108 4.11 -10.15 -0.65
CA TYR A 108 4.28 -11.52 -1.18
C TYR A 108 4.52 -11.58 -2.69
N LEU A 109 4.43 -10.44 -3.40
CA LEU A 109 4.54 -10.37 -4.87
C LEU A 109 5.70 -9.46 -5.32
N PRO A 110 6.96 -9.77 -4.95
CA PRO A 110 8.11 -8.89 -5.20
C PRO A 110 8.33 -8.60 -6.69
N GLN A 111 8.03 -9.56 -7.56
CA GLN A 111 8.21 -9.46 -9.02
C GLN A 111 7.39 -8.31 -9.64
N PHE A 112 6.28 -7.91 -9.03
CA PHE A 112 5.53 -6.74 -9.48
C PHE A 112 6.31 -5.45 -9.22
N PHE A 113 6.85 -5.27 -8.01
CA PHE A 113 7.57 -4.06 -7.61
C PHE A 113 8.98 -3.97 -8.20
N LEU A 114 9.67 -5.10 -8.40
CA LEU A 114 10.97 -5.14 -9.09
C LEU A 114 10.88 -4.55 -10.50
N LYS A 115 9.77 -4.79 -11.22
CA LYS A 115 9.50 -4.18 -12.54
C LYS A 115 9.24 -2.67 -12.48
N LEU A 116 8.98 -2.14 -11.28
CA LEU A 116 8.76 -0.71 -11.01
C LEU A 116 10.01 -0.06 -10.40
N ASN A 117 11.20 -0.67 -10.57
CA ASN A 117 12.49 -0.19 -10.07
C ASN A 117 12.65 -0.20 -8.54
N PHE A 118 11.77 -0.90 -7.82
CA PHE A 118 12.06 -1.22 -6.43
C PHE A 118 13.22 -2.21 -6.36
N LYS A 119 14.00 -2.14 -5.29
CA LYS A 119 15.12 -3.04 -5.01
C LYS A 119 14.85 -3.79 -3.72
N GLU A 120 15.03 -5.09 -3.75
CA GLU A 120 14.93 -5.94 -2.56
C GLU A 120 16.02 -5.57 -1.55
N ILE A 121 15.65 -5.57 -0.27
CA ILE A 121 16.55 -5.34 0.87
C ILE A 121 16.29 -6.38 1.96
N ASN A 122 17.27 -6.60 2.83
CA ASN A 122 17.04 -7.37 4.05
C ASN A 122 16.14 -6.57 5.01
N LYS A 123 15.13 -7.21 5.61
CA LYS A 123 14.27 -6.61 6.64
C LYS A 123 15.04 -6.01 7.82
N GLU A 124 16.20 -6.58 8.16
CA GLU A 124 17.05 -6.13 9.26
C GLU A 124 17.67 -4.74 9.01
N VAL A 125 17.77 -4.30 7.76
CA VAL A 125 18.35 -2.99 7.40
C VAL A 125 17.30 -1.89 7.30
N ILE A 126 16.02 -2.21 7.55
CA ILE A 126 14.94 -1.23 7.56
C ILE A 126 15.21 -0.23 8.70
N PRO A 127 15.36 1.08 8.41
CA PRO A 127 15.94 2.03 9.35
C PRO A 127 15.01 2.44 10.51
N GLU A 128 13.71 2.15 10.42
CA GLU A 128 12.71 2.64 11.36
C GLU A 128 12.05 1.50 12.15
N HIS A 129 12.28 1.47 13.47
CA HIS A 129 11.74 0.44 14.36
C HIS A 129 10.21 0.40 14.44
N LYS A 130 9.51 1.48 14.06
CA LYS A 130 8.04 1.58 14.12
C LYS A 130 7.31 0.80 13.03
N ILE A 131 8.03 0.31 12.00
CA ILE A 131 7.44 -0.48 10.92
C ILE A 131 6.81 -1.78 11.43
N TRP A 132 7.31 -2.30 12.56
CA TRP A 132 6.83 -3.54 13.16
C TRP A 132 5.58 -3.38 14.05
N ALA A 133 5.08 -2.16 14.25
CA ALA A 133 3.92 -1.93 15.13
C ALA A 133 2.67 -2.67 14.65
N ASP A 134 2.47 -2.73 13.33
CA ASP A 134 1.34 -3.43 12.71
C ASP A 134 1.52 -4.96 12.71
N CYS A 135 2.76 -5.45 12.86
CA CYS A 135 3.04 -6.89 12.79
C CYS A 135 2.39 -7.68 13.92
N ILE A 136 2.12 -7.08 15.08
CA ILE A 136 1.42 -7.74 16.20
C ILE A 136 0.01 -8.20 15.79
N LYS A 137 -0.62 -7.52 14.81
CA LYS A 137 -1.96 -7.84 14.30
C LYS A 137 -1.92 -8.80 13.10
N CYS A 138 -0.74 -9.08 12.55
CA CYS A 138 -0.59 -9.94 11.38
C CYS A 138 -0.80 -11.41 11.76
N ILE A 139 -1.64 -12.13 11.01
CA ILE A 139 -1.90 -13.55 11.27
C ILE A 139 -0.65 -14.44 11.10
N HIS A 140 0.35 -13.96 10.37
CA HIS A 140 1.61 -14.67 10.14
C HIS A 140 2.68 -14.35 11.20
N PHE A 141 2.41 -13.43 12.13
CA PHE A 141 3.36 -13.12 13.19
C PHE A 141 3.68 -14.34 14.07
N PRO A 142 4.95 -14.59 14.43
CA PRO A 142 6.14 -13.75 14.20
C PRO A 142 6.89 -14.04 12.88
N ILE A 143 6.47 -15.03 12.09
CA ILE A 143 7.18 -15.49 10.90
C ILE A 143 6.45 -14.98 9.65
N CYS A 144 6.61 -13.70 9.34
CA CYS A 144 6.09 -13.10 8.12
C CYS A 144 7.06 -13.30 6.95
N ASN A 145 6.58 -13.94 5.87
CA ASN A 145 7.36 -14.26 4.67
C ASN A 145 7.28 -13.18 3.58
N GLU A 146 6.70 -12.02 3.87
CA GLU A 146 6.75 -10.90 2.92
C GLU A 146 8.20 -10.52 2.60
N VAL A 147 8.45 -10.08 1.38
CA VAL A 147 9.75 -9.54 0.96
C VAL A 147 9.72 -8.03 1.13
N ALA A 148 10.83 -7.46 1.63
CA ALA A 148 10.99 -6.02 1.75
C ALA A 148 11.69 -5.47 0.51
N LEU A 149 11.08 -4.46 -0.12
CA LEU A 149 11.69 -3.73 -1.22
C LEU A 149 11.60 -2.22 -1.00
N VAL A 150 12.59 -1.48 -1.49
CA VAL A 150 12.63 -0.01 -1.41
C VAL A 150 12.75 0.61 -2.80
N TYR A 151 12.05 1.72 -2.99
CA TYR A 151 12.25 2.65 -4.09
C TYR A 151 13.02 3.86 -3.55
N LYS A 152 14.22 4.10 -4.09
CA LYS A 152 15.03 5.29 -3.77
C LYS A 152 14.41 6.50 -4.47
N LEU A 153 14.05 7.54 -3.71
CA LEU A 153 13.48 8.77 -4.27
C LEU A 153 14.55 9.70 -4.86
N ALA A 154 15.80 9.54 -4.42
CA ALA A 154 16.99 10.24 -4.90
C ALA A 154 17.60 9.62 -6.18
#